data_AF-A0A8E0VKP7-F1
#
_entry.id   AF-A0A8E0VKP7-F1
#
_cell.length_a   1.000
_cell.length_b   1.000
_cell.length_c   1.000
_cell.angle_alpha   90.00
_cell.angle_beta   90.00
_cell.angle_gamma   90.00
#
_symmetry.space_group_name_H-M   'P 1'
#
loop_
_entity.id
_entity.type
_entity.pdbx_description
1 polymer ?
#
loop_
_entity_poly.entity_id
_entity_poly.type
_entity_poly.pdbx_seq_one_letter_code
_entity_poly.pdbx_strand_id
1 'polypeptide(L)'
;NTGQEDYVGIRDNYFRTGEAFLLVYAINDQEGFQVLSSLREQVLRAKNTDRVPMILVANKSDLKDNWNKNNVDAGMEFARQHGIAFVETSAKTRYNVDLVFEKAAREVRQYQLANIQKPKTVTSKKQRKRCVIL
;
A
#
# COMPACT_ATOMS: atom_id res chain seq x y z
N ASN A 1 -19.07 22.26 7.53
CA ASN A 1 -18.77 21.27 6.45
C ASN A 1 -17.64 21.76 5.56
N THR A 2 -16.41 21.92 6.10
CA THR A 2 -15.26 22.48 5.32
C THR A 2 -13.94 21.85 5.78
N GLY A 3 -13.95 20.56 6.15
CA GLY A 3 -12.74 19.84 6.58
C GLY A 3 -12.56 18.47 5.94
N GLN A 4 -13.56 17.98 5.19
CA GLN A 4 -13.49 16.68 4.52
C GLN A 4 -13.00 16.80 3.07
N GLU A 5 -13.28 17.90 2.38
CA GLU A 5 -12.88 18.08 0.97
C GLU A 5 -11.37 18.32 0.83
N ASP A 6 -10.77 19.06 1.75
CA ASP A 6 -9.31 19.24 1.80
C ASP A 6 -8.57 17.92 2.10
N TYR A 7 -9.16 17.05 2.91
CA TYR A 7 -8.54 15.78 3.32
C TYR A 7 -8.42 14.79 2.14
N VAL A 8 -9.39 14.80 1.22
CA VAL A 8 -9.37 13.96 0.02
C VAL A 8 -8.32 14.48 -0.98
N GLY A 9 -8.26 15.79 -1.23
CA GLY A 9 -7.28 16.39 -2.15
C GLY A 9 -5.84 16.21 -1.68
N ILE A 10 -5.58 16.35 -0.38
CA ILE A 10 -4.26 16.11 0.22
C ILE A 10 -3.86 14.64 0.12
N ARG A 11 -4.78 13.72 0.40
CA ARG A 11 -4.54 12.27 0.35
C ARG A 11 -4.21 11.80 -1.07
N ASP A 12 -4.92 12.31 -2.07
CA ASP A 12 -4.66 11.99 -3.48
C ASP A 12 -3.28 12.48 -3.92
N ASN A 13 -2.84 13.64 -3.42
CA ASN A 13 -1.48 14.13 -3.66
C ASN A 13 -0.41 13.24 -3.01
N TYR A 14 -0.65 12.73 -1.79
CA TYR A 14 0.26 11.78 -1.14
C TYR A 14 0.33 10.45 -1.88
N PHE A 15 -0.79 9.94 -2.38
CA PHE A 15 -0.79 8.74 -3.22
C PHE A 15 -0.04 8.97 -4.54
N ARG A 16 -0.12 10.17 -5.12
CA ARG A 16 0.56 10.48 -6.38
C ARG A 16 2.07 10.66 -6.21
N THR A 17 2.52 11.28 -5.13
CA THR A 17 3.94 11.59 -4.90
C THR A 17 4.70 10.50 -4.14
N GLY A 18 4.05 9.72 -3.27
CA GLY A 18 4.72 8.73 -2.42
C GLY A 18 5.39 7.60 -3.19
N GLU A 19 6.65 7.30 -2.89
CA GLU A 19 7.42 6.26 -3.59
C GLU A 19 7.24 4.85 -3.00
N ALA A 20 6.87 4.78 -1.72
CA ALA A 20 6.52 3.56 -1.00
C ALA A 20 5.29 3.78 -0.12
N PHE A 21 4.54 2.70 0.11
CA PHE A 21 3.34 2.70 0.92
C PHE A 21 3.42 1.67 2.03
N LEU A 22 3.12 2.10 3.26
CA LEU A 22 2.94 1.21 4.40
C LEU A 22 1.45 1.06 4.65
N LEU A 23 0.94 -0.16 4.51
CA LEU A 23 -0.42 -0.52 4.88
C LEU A 23 -0.40 -0.95 6.34
N VAL A 24 -0.92 -0.14 7.24
CA VAL A 24 -0.85 -0.41 8.68
C VAL A 24 -2.24 -0.74 9.23
N TYR A 25 -2.34 -1.86 9.95
CA TYR A 25 -3.52 -2.19 10.76
C TYR A 25 -3.06 -2.56 12.18
N ALA A 26 -3.97 -2.56 13.15
CA ALA A 26 -3.64 -3.05 14.49
C ALA A 26 -4.04 -4.53 14.62
N ILE A 27 -3.21 -5.35 15.27
CA ILE A 27 -3.48 -6.79 15.43
C ILE A 27 -4.79 -7.10 16.16
N ASN A 28 -5.25 -6.18 17.00
CA ASN A 28 -6.48 -6.29 17.78
C ASN A 28 -7.70 -5.64 17.09
N ASP A 29 -7.56 -5.14 15.86
CA ASP A 29 -8.59 -4.43 15.13
C ASP A 29 -8.86 -5.09 13.77
N GLN A 30 -9.93 -5.88 13.72
CA GLN A 30 -10.35 -6.58 12.52
C GLN A 30 -11.00 -5.64 11.50
N GLU A 31 -11.66 -4.56 11.93
CA GLU A 31 -12.26 -3.59 11.02
C GLU A 31 -11.17 -2.84 10.25
N GLY A 32 -10.10 -2.44 10.94
CA GLY A 32 -8.91 -1.87 10.32
C GLY A 32 -8.29 -2.78 9.25
N PHE A 33 -8.30 -4.09 9.47
CA PHE A 33 -7.84 -5.07 8.49
C PHE A 33 -8.71 -5.11 7.22
N GLN A 34 -10.04 -5.05 7.35
CA GLN A 34 -10.96 -5.10 6.22
C GLN A 34 -10.80 -3.91 5.26
N VAL A 35 -10.39 -2.75 5.79
CA VAL A 35 -10.17 -1.52 4.99
C VAL A 35 -8.91 -1.61 4.11
N LEU A 36 -7.95 -2.48 4.44
CA LEU A 36 -6.66 -2.56 3.75
C LEU A 36 -6.76 -2.86 2.26
N SER A 37 -7.72 -3.72 1.87
CA SER A 37 -7.93 -4.07 0.47
C SER A 37 -8.35 -2.84 -0.34
N SER A 38 -9.35 -2.09 0.17
CA SER A 38 -9.80 -0.83 -0.45
C SER A 38 -8.69 0.22 -0.49
N LEU A 39 -7.89 0.33 0.58
CA LEU A 39 -6.78 1.28 0.63
C LEU A 39 -5.70 0.94 -0.41
N ARG A 40 -5.34 -0.34 -0.55
CA ARG A 40 -4.42 -0.82 -1.58
C ARG A 40 -4.91 -0.43 -2.97
N GLU A 41 -6.17 -0.70 -3.28
CA GLU A 41 -6.73 -0.38 -4.59
C GLU A 41 -6.72 1.13 -4.88
N GLN A 42 -7.01 1.96 -3.87
CA GLN A 42 -6.95 3.42 -4.01
C GLN A 42 -5.53 3.88 -4.37
N VAL A 43 -4.50 3.31 -3.73
CA VAL A 43 -3.10 3.59 -4.06
C VAL A 43 -2.76 3.18 -5.49
N LEU A 44 -3.12 1.97 -5.91
CA LEU A 44 -2.85 1.46 -7.26
C LEU A 44 -3.54 2.32 -8.33
N ARG A 45 -4.80 2.70 -8.10
CA ARG A 45 -5.55 3.60 -8.99
C ARG A 45 -4.90 4.97 -9.10
N ALA A 46 -4.50 5.57 -7.98
CA ALA A 46 -3.84 6.87 -7.95
C ALA A 46 -2.46 6.87 -8.64
N LYS A 47 -1.74 5.76 -8.54
CA LYS A 47 -0.43 5.56 -9.19
C LYS A 47 -0.52 5.10 -10.66
N ASN A 48 -1.70 4.67 -11.11
CA ASN A 48 -1.94 4.14 -12.45
C ASN A 48 -0.94 3.01 -12.81
N THR A 49 -0.71 2.10 -11.88
CA THR A 49 0.16 0.92 -12.05
C THR A 49 -0.33 -0.24 -11.19
N ASP A 50 -0.09 -1.46 -11.65
CA ASP A 50 -0.44 -2.69 -10.93
C ASP A 50 0.55 -3.05 -9.82
N ARG A 51 1.72 -2.38 -9.77
CA ARG A 51 2.75 -2.65 -8.77
C ARG A 51 3.38 -1.36 -8.26
N VAL A 52 3.35 -1.20 -6.94
CA VAL A 52 4.03 -0.13 -6.19
C VAL A 52 4.78 -0.77 -5.02
N PRO A 53 5.92 -0.20 -4.59
CA PRO A 53 6.58 -0.63 -3.34
C PRO A 53 5.61 -0.51 -2.17
N MET A 54 5.29 -1.65 -1.56
CA MET A 54 4.26 -1.71 -0.52
C MET A 54 4.62 -2.77 0.52
N ILE A 55 4.37 -2.45 1.80
CA ILE A 55 4.58 -3.35 2.92
C ILE A 55 3.33 -3.34 3.79
N LEU A 56 2.85 -4.53 4.16
CA LEU A 56 1.82 -4.72 5.17
C LEU A 56 2.46 -4.76 6.56
N VAL A 57 1.90 -3.96 7.47
CA VAL A 57 2.40 -3.77 8.82
C VAL A 57 1.28 -4.08 9.82
N ALA A 58 1.50 -5.11 10.62
CA ALA A 58 0.64 -5.46 11.75
C ALA A 58 1.16 -4.75 13.01
N ASN A 59 0.53 -3.66 13.41
CA ASN A 59 0.95 -2.82 14.54
C ASN A 59 0.30 -3.27 15.87
N LYS A 60 0.83 -2.75 16.98
CA LYS A 60 0.41 -3.03 18.36
C LYS A 60 0.66 -4.47 18.81
N SER A 61 1.73 -5.10 18.32
CA SER A 61 2.11 -6.49 18.68
C SER A 61 2.42 -6.69 20.18
N ASP A 62 2.53 -5.61 20.95
CA ASP A 62 2.72 -5.64 22.41
C ASP A 62 1.45 -6.04 23.19
N LEU A 63 0.27 -5.96 22.58
CA LEU A 63 -1.00 -6.31 23.20
C LEU A 63 -1.18 -7.84 23.27
N LYS A 64 -0.39 -8.52 24.10
CA LYS A 64 -0.41 -9.98 24.26
C LYS A 64 -1.78 -10.54 24.63
N ASP A 65 -2.54 -9.84 25.48
CA ASP A 65 -3.89 -10.27 25.90
C ASP A 65 -4.93 -10.19 24.77
N ASN A 66 -4.71 -9.32 23.78
CA ASN A 66 -5.58 -9.17 22.61
C ASN A 66 -4.88 -9.63 21.32
N TRP A 67 -3.85 -10.48 21.46
CA TRP A 67 -3.12 -11.02 20.33
C TRP A 67 -3.98 -12.07 19.65
N ASN A 68 -4.65 -11.67 18.58
CA ASN A 68 -5.47 -12.57 17.79
C ASN A 68 -4.63 -13.20 16.68
N LYS A 69 -4.22 -14.46 16.90
CA LYS A 69 -3.47 -15.24 15.91
C LYS A 69 -4.15 -15.26 14.53
N ASN A 70 -5.47 -15.31 14.48
CA ASN A 70 -6.21 -15.34 13.21
C ASN A 70 -5.99 -14.05 12.38
N ASN A 71 -5.83 -12.89 13.03
CA ASN A 71 -5.57 -11.62 12.34
C ASN A 71 -4.14 -11.53 11.80
N VAL A 72 -3.18 -12.14 12.49
CA VAL A 72 -1.79 -12.22 12.03
C VAL A 72 -1.70 -13.19 10.85
N ASP A 73 -2.30 -14.37 10.96
CA ASP A 73 -2.34 -15.37 9.89
C ASP A 73 -3.07 -14.83 8.65
N ALA A 74 -4.20 -14.14 8.82
CA ALA A 74 -4.91 -13.47 7.73
C ALA A 74 -4.07 -12.37 7.07
N GLY A 75 -3.31 -11.59 7.85
CA GLY A 75 -2.39 -10.59 7.32
C GLY A 75 -1.25 -11.20 6.52
N MET A 76 -0.67 -12.30 7.02
CA MET A 76 0.38 -13.02 6.32
C MET A 76 -0.13 -13.59 4.98
N GLU A 77 -1.34 -14.15 4.97
CA GLU A 77 -1.96 -14.66 3.76
C GLU A 77 -2.30 -13.53 2.77
N PHE A 78 -2.83 -12.40 3.24
CA PHE A 78 -3.06 -11.21 2.40
C PHE A 78 -1.75 -10.73 1.76
N ALA A 79 -0.67 -10.65 2.54
CA ALA A 79 0.63 -10.24 2.05
C ALA A 79 1.16 -11.19 0.97
N ARG A 80 1.02 -12.50 1.18
CA ARG A 80 1.38 -13.54 0.22
C ARG A 80 0.58 -13.45 -1.08
N GLN A 81 -0.75 -13.28 -0.99
CA GLN A 81 -1.64 -13.15 -2.14
C GLN A 81 -1.30 -11.93 -3.01
N HIS A 82 -0.89 -10.84 -2.38
CA HIS A 82 -0.58 -9.59 -3.06
C HIS A 82 0.91 -9.38 -3.37
N GLY A 83 1.77 -10.33 -3.00
CA GLY A 83 3.21 -10.28 -3.22
C GLY A 83 3.91 -9.11 -2.51
N ILE A 84 3.44 -8.75 -1.31
CA ILE A 84 4.01 -7.68 -0.49
C ILE A 84 4.64 -8.25 0.77
N ALA A 85 5.59 -7.53 1.37
CA ALA A 85 6.20 -7.94 2.63
C ALA A 85 5.21 -7.77 3.79
N PHE A 86 5.27 -8.67 4.78
CA PHE A 86 4.54 -8.57 6.05
C PHE A 86 5.52 -8.36 7.21
N VAL A 87 5.21 -7.43 8.10
CA VAL A 87 6.01 -7.16 9.31
C VAL A 87 5.11 -6.85 10.50
N GLU A 88 5.31 -7.55 11.60
CA GLU A 88 4.70 -7.19 12.89
C GLU A 88 5.53 -6.11 13.59
N THR A 89 4.87 -5.10 14.12
CA THR A 89 5.48 -3.95 14.80
C THR A 89 4.75 -3.60 16.09
N SER A 90 5.48 -2.95 16.99
CA SER A 90 4.86 -2.21 18.09
C SER A 90 5.48 -0.83 18.13
N ALA A 91 4.69 0.19 17.79
CA ALA A 91 5.11 1.58 17.94
C ALA A 91 5.43 1.93 19.41
N LYS A 92 4.77 1.26 20.37
CA LYS A 92 4.96 1.49 21.81
C LYS A 92 6.34 1.02 22.29
N THR A 93 6.77 -0.16 21.86
CA THR A 93 8.08 -0.73 22.26
C THR A 93 9.19 -0.45 21.24
N ARG A 94 8.86 0.25 20.14
CA ARG A 94 9.68 0.41 18.94
C ARG A 94 10.06 -0.90 18.24
N TYR A 95 9.42 -2.01 18.60
CA TYR A 95 9.70 -3.30 17.98
C TYR A 95 9.43 -3.25 16.47
N ASN A 96 10.44 -3.62 15.67
CA ASN A 96 10.45 -3.67 14.21
C ASN A 96 10.07 -2.37 13.47
N VAL A 97 10.00 -1.22 14.16
CA VAL A 97 9.69 0.05 13.51
C VAL A 97 10.77 0.41 12.50
N ASP A 98 12.04 0.35 12.90
CA ASP A 98 13.18 0.63 12.01
C ASP A 98 13.26 -0.38 10.85
N LEU A 99 12.96 -1.65 11.12
CA LEU A 99 12.95 -2.72 10.13
C LEU A 99 11.95 -2.46 9.01
N VAL A 100 10.76 -1.93 9.33
CA VAL A 100 9.74 -1.60 8.33
C VAL A 100 10.23 -0.49 7.40
N PHE A 101 10.84 0.56 7.94
CA PHE A 101 11.35 1.66 7.13
C PHE A 101 12.57 1.22 6.28
N GLU A 102 13.46 0.40 6.83
CA GLU A 102 14.58 -0.16 6.06
C GLU A 102 14.08 -1.02 4.90
N LYS A 103 13.10 -1.91 5.15
CA LYS A 103 12.49 -2.73 4.10
C LYS A 103 11.80 -1.85 3.05
N ALA A 104 11.09 -0.80 3.45
CA ALA A 104 10.41 0.10 2.52
C ALA A 104 11.43 0.79 1.59
N ALA A 105 12.51 1.34 2.15
CA ALA A 105 13.57 1.96 1.37
C ALA A 105 14.23 0.97 0.40
N ARG A 106 14.44 -0.28 0.84
CA ARG A 106 14.97 -1.36 0.00
C ARG A 106 14.03 -1.71 -1.16
N GLU A 107 12.74 -1.84 -0.91
CA GLU A 107 11.72 -2.11 -1.94
C GLU A 107 11.66 -0.98 -2.97
N VAL A 108 11.71 0.29 -2.55
CA VAL A 108 11.76 1.44 -3.47
C VAL A 108 12.98 1.35 -4.37
N ARG A 109 14.17 1.12 -3.79
CA ARG A 109 15.40 0.99 -4.56
C ARG A 109 15.33 -0.13 -5.59
N GLN A 110 14.82 -1.30 -5.20
CA GLN A 110 14.67 -2.44 -6.10
C GLN A 110 13.66 -2.15 -7.22
N TYR A 111 12.55 -1.51 -6.89
CA TYR A 111 11.53 -1.10 -7.86
C TYR A 111 12.06 -0.10 -8.88
N GLN A 112 12.81 0.91 -8.42
CA GLN A 112 13.47 1.88 -9.31
C GLN A 112 14.48 1.18 -10.25
N LEU A 113 15.32 0.29 -9.73
CA LEU A 113 16.28 -0.49 -10.53
C LEU A 113 15.60 -1.37 -11.59
N ALA A 114 14.49 -2.01 -11.24
CA ALA A 114 13.70 -2.83 -12.18
C ALA A 114 13.02 -1.98 -13.27
N ASN A 115 12.61 -0.75 -12.94
CA ASN A 115 11.97 0.16 -13.88
C ASN A 115 12.94 0.90 -14.80
N ILE A 116 14.21 1.10 -14.38
CA ILE A 116 15.26 1.65 -15.26
C ILE A 116 15.59 0.68 -16.42
N GLN A 117 15.43 -0.63 -16.20
CA GLN A 117 15.74 -1.67 -17.20
C GLN A 117 14.61 -1.97 -18.19
N LYS A 118 13.38 -1.54 -17.92
CA LYS A 118 12.27 -1.70 -18.87
C LYS A 118 12.25 -0.52 -19.84
N PRO A 119 12.39 -0.71 -21.18
CA PRO A 119 12.13 0.37 -22.11
C PRO A 119 10.70 0.86 -21.86
N LYS A 120 10.53 2.17 -21.70
CA LYS A 120 9.22 2.80 -21.57
C LYS A 120 8.43 2.49 -22.85
N THR A 121 7.63 1.43 -22.83
CA THR A 121 6.60 1.24 -23.85
C THR A 121 5.60 2.34 -23.61
N VAL A 122 5.70 3.37 -24.45
CA VAL A 122 4.70 4.43 -24.56
C VAL A 122 3.38 3.71 -24.86
N THR A 123 2.50 3.61 -23.86
CA THR A 123 1.15 3.08 -24.05
C THR A 123 0.44 4.03 -25.01
N SER A 124 0.33 3.61 -26.27
CA SER A 124 -0.34 4.31 -27.35
C SER A 124 -1.75 4.69 -26.91
N LYS A 125 -2.05 5.99 -26.81
CA LYS A 125 -3.41 6.51 -26.65
C LYS A 125 -4.27 5.94 -27.77
N LYS A 126 -5.22 5.07 -27.43
CA LYS A 126 -6.19 4.47 -28.37
C LYS A 126 -6.97 5.61 -29.04
N GLN A 127 -6.68 5.83 -30.32
CA GLN A 127 -7.30 6.85 -31.16
C GLN A 127 -8.81 6.61 -31.19
N ARG A 128 -9.61 7.55 -30.66
CA ARG A 128 -11.08 7.48 -30.74
C ARG A 128 -11.45 7.60 -32.22
N LYS A 129 -11.97 6.52 -32.80
CA LYS A 129 -12.48 6.50 -34.17
C LYS A 129 -13.66 7.46 -34.26
N ARG A 130 -13.59 8.42 -35.20
CA ARG A 130 -14.71 9.28 -35.58
C ARG A 130 -15.81 8.37 -36.15
N CYS A 131 -16.99 8.38 -35.54
CA CYS A 131 -18.20 7.84 -36.16
C CYS A 131 -18.80 8.98 -36.99
N VAL A 132 -18.90 8.79 -38.30
CA VAL A 132 -19.68 9.66 -39.18
C VAL A 132 -20.96 8.87 -39.45
N ILE A 133 -22.11 9.43 -39.06
CA ILE A 133 -23.41 8.89 -39.48
C ILE A 133 -23.79 9.70 -40.73
N LEU A 134 -23.95 8.98 -41.84
CA LEU A 134 -24.56 9.45 -43.09
C LEU A 134 -26.07 9.58 -42.91
#